data_AF-A0A2U1NCK9-F1
#
_entry.id   AF-A0A2U1NCK9-F1
#
_cell.length_a   1.000
_cell.length_b   1.000
_cell.length_c   1.000
_cell.angle_alpha   90.00
_cell.angle_beta   90.00
_cell.angle_gamma   90.00
#
_symmetry.space_group_name_H-M   'P 1'
#
loop_
_entity.id
_entity.type
_entity.pdbx_description
1 polymer ?
#
loop_
_entity_poly.entity_id
_entity_poly.type
_entity_poly.pdbx_seq_one_letter_code
_entity_poly.pdbx_strand_id
1 'polypeptide(L)'
;MPTTTVTTHLTLLTILSAATLYCLYKSHSLRKPKHPKIKKPLNPNPNTPLNPKPTKTPKIFYISETNTSKNLAKHLYKILKTNNLKFDLINPETYEPEDLHSEDLVLIIASTWQDGLSPSNGVFLSNWLNESVSDFRVGSLLLKGVKFGVFGVGSRSYGEERFNKVGRGFSSGMKALGAVEILPICEGDVDEGDLDEVFEKWCEDVVRVLKSGVLENGENEEVGYEEEGSEYEDYESEEEEVEEEGIVDLEDIAGKAPTKKDLEKGAGMRNGKKNGVKEMVTPVIRASLTKQGYKIIGSHSGVKICRWTKSQLRGRGGCYKHSFYGIESHRCMEATPSLACANKCVFCWRHHTNPVGKSWQWQMDDPLMIVNSALDQHKKMIKQMKGVPGVTAERLSEGLSPRHCALSLVGEPIMYPEINTLVDELHQRRISTFLVTNAQFPEKIISLKPITQLYVSVDAANKDSMKAIDRPLFGDFWERFVDSLKALKDKQQRTVYRLTLVKGWNTEEVDAYSRLFSIGNPDFVEIKGVTYCGT
;
A
#
# COMPACT_ATOMS: atom_id res chain seq x y z
N MET A 1 -64.52 51.54 -3.53
CA MET A 1 -63.22 52.10 -3.97
C MET A 1 -62.12 51.12 -3.57
N PRO A 2 -61.30 50.60 -4.51
CA PRO A 2 -60.23 49.65 -4.22
C PRO A 2 -58.87 50.37 -4.25
N THR A 3 -58.09 50.32 -3.17
CA THR A 3 -56.71 50.89 -3.14
C THR A 3 -55.67 50.03 -2.43
N THR A 4 -55.97 48.77 -2.09
CA THR A 4 -55.04 47.94 -1.30
C THR A 4 -54.21 46.94 -2.12
N THR A 5 -54.46 46.78 -3.43
CA THR A 5 -53.69 45.85 -4.28
C THR A 5 -52.49 46.48 -4.98
N VAL A 6 -52.53 47.77 -5.28
CA VAL A 6 -51.47 48.43 -6.07
C VAL A 6 -50.18 48.62 -5.25
N THR A 7 -50.30 48.95 -3.96
CA THR A 7 -49.15 49.24 -3.09
C THR A 7 -48.28 48.00 -2.82
N THR A 8 -48.90 46.81 -2.74
CA THR A 8 -48.23 45.54 -2.46
C THR A 8 -47.49 45.00 -3.68
N HIS A 9 -48.06 45.21 -4.89
CA HIS A 9 -47.37 44.87 -6.14
C HIS A 9 -46.21 45.83 -6.42
N LEU A 10 -46.33 47.11 -6.08
CA LEU A 10 -45.25 48.09 -6.27
C LEU A 10 -44.06 47.80 -5.35
N THR A 11 -44.33 47.43 -4.10
CA THR A 11 -43.27 47.07 -3.14
C THR A 11 -42.52 45.79 -3.56
N LEU A 12 -43.22 44.75 -4.03
CA LEU A 12 -42.56 43.54 -4.55
C LEU A 12 -41.69 43.83 -5.79
N LEU A 13 -42.18 44.66 -6.71
CA LEU A 13 -41.42 45.09 -7.89
C LEU A 13 -40.16 45.89 -7.52
N THR A 14 -40.26 46.79 -6.53
CA THR A 14 -39.09 47.56 -6.06
C THR A 14 -38.03 46.71 -5.37
N ILE A 15 -38.44 45.66 -4.63
CA ILE A 15 -37.50 44.73 -3.97
C ILE A 15 -36.82 43.85 -5.02
N LEU A 16 -37.56 43.34 -6.00
CA LEU A 16 -37.01 42.54 -7.11
C LEU A 16 -36.06 43.37 -7.98
N SER A 17 -36.37 44.64 -8.25
CA SER A 17 -35.49 45.54 -9.02
C SER A 17 -34.22 45.91 -8.24
N ALA A 18 -34.33 46.14 -6.92
CA ALA A 18 -33.18 46.44 -6.08
C ALA A 18 -32.23 45.24 -5.95
N ALA A 19 -32.77 44.03 -5.84
CA ALA A 19 -31.98 42.79 -5.80
C ALA A 19 -31.26 42.52 -7.13
N THR A 20 -31.90 42.79 -8.27
CA THR A 20 -31.25 42.66 -9.59
C THR A 20 -30.18 43.72 -9.81
N LEU A 21 -30.41 44.97 -9.41
CA LEU A 21 -29.41 46.04 -9.45
C LEU A 21 -28.20 45.76 -8.55
N TYR A 22 -28.42 45.20 -7.35
CA TYR A 22 -27.33 44.79 -6.46
C TYR A 22 -26.51 43.64 -7.04
N CYS A 23 -27.16 42.63 -7.64
CA CYS A 23 -26.48 41.53 -8.32
C CYS A 23 -25.67 42.00 -9.55
N LEU A 24 -26.20 42.95 -10.32
CA LEU A 24 -25.49 43.55 -11.46
C LEU A 24 -24.32 44.45 -11.00
N TYR A 25 -24.49 45.23 -9.93
CA TYR A 25 -23.42 46.04 -9.33
C TYR A 25 -22.29 45.16 -8.78
N LYS A 26 -22.61 44.07 -8.08
CA LYS A 26 -21.62 43.11 -7.56
C LYS A 26 -20.91 42.37 -8.69
N SER A 27 -21.62 42.03 -9.76
CA SER A 27 -21.05 41.43 -10.98
C SER A 27 -20.09 42.39 -11.71
N HIS A 28 -20.42 43.69 -11.78
CA HIS A 28 -19.54 44.70 -12.37
C HIS A 28 -18.34 45.06 -11.49
N SER A 29 -18.48 45.06 -10.16
CA SER A 29 -17.37 45.32 -9.24
C SER A 29 -16.32 44.19 -9.24
N LEU A 30 -16.69 42.97 -9.62
CA LEU A 30 -15.78 41.82 -9.74
C LEU A 30 -15.05 41.74 -11.10
N ARG A 31 -15.33 42.67 -12.03
CA ARG A 31 -14.74 42.70 -13.38
C ARG A 31 -13.69 43.80 -13.61
N LYS A 32 -13.13 44.41 -12.55
CA LYS A 32 -11.96 45.29 -12.68
C LYS A 32 -10.67 44.56 -12.29
N PRO A 33 -9.73 44.30 -13.22
CA PRO A 33 -8.45 43.71 -12.88
C PRO A 33 -7.58 44.76 -12.17
N LYS A 34 -7.31 44.56 -10.88
CA LYS A 34 -6.21 45.23 -10.19
C LYS A 34 -4.94 44.41 -10.44
N HIS A 35 -4.16 44.77 -11.45
CA HIS A 35 -2.80 44.26 -11.61
C HIS A 35 -1.84 45.06 -10.72
N PRO A 36 -1.15 44.45 -9.74
CA PRO A 36 0.13 44.97 -9.27
C PRO A 36 1.21 44.54 -10.27
N LYS A 37 2.04 45.49 -10.71
CA LYS A 37 3.24 45.23 -11.53
C LYS A 37 4.24 44.41 -10.70
N ILE A 38 4.32 43.11 -10.97
CA ILE A 38 5.37 42.23 -10.40
C ILE A 38 6.61 42.33 -11.30
N LYS A 39 7.73 42.72 -10.68
CA LYS A 39 9.06 42.76 -11.29
C LYS A 39 9.49 41.34 -11.70
N LYS A 40 10.06 41.21 -12.90
CA LYS A 40 10.67 39.96 -13.40
C LYS A 40 11.66 39.40 -12.37
N PRO A 41 11.64 38.10 -12.03
CA PRO A 41 12.77 37.47 -11.38
C PRO A 41 13.89 37.25 -12.41
N LEU A 42 15.10 37.60 -12.02
CA LEU A 42 16.33 37.31 -12.75
C LEU A 42 16.55 35.79 -12.84
N ASN A 43 17.12 35.39 -13.98
CA ASN A 43 17.64 34.06 -14.27
C ASN A 43 18.50 33.51 -13.11
N PRO A 44 18.27 32.27 -12.61
CA PRO A 44 19.24 31.60 -11.76
C PRO A 44 20.37 31.04 -12.61
N ASN A 45 21.59 31.34 -12.19
CA ASN A 45 22.87 30.86 -12.71
C ASN A 45 22.96 29.32 -12.61
N PRO A 46 23.59 28.58 -13.55
CA PRO A 46 23.56 27.10 -13.59
C PRO A 46 24.41 26.35 -12.56
N ASN A 47 24.86 26.98 -11.47
CA ASN A 47 25.80 26.38 -10.52
C ASN A 47 25.31 26.53 -9.07
N THR A 48 24.42 25.64 -8.63
CA THR A 48 24.15 25.44 -7.19
C THR A 48 24.24 23.94 -6.89
N PRO A 49 25.03 23.50 -5.89
CA PRO A 49 25.18 22.09 -5.59
C PRO A 49 23.86 21.48 -5.10
N LEU A 50 23.60 20.24 -5.50
CA LEU A 50 22.48 19.42 -5.04
C LEU A 50 22.46 19.34 -3.51
N ASN A 51 21.30 19.66 -2.92
CA ASN A 51 21.06 19.60 -1.49
C ASN A 51 21.08 18.12 -0.99
N PRO A 52 21.84 17.75 0.06
CA PRO A 52 21.87 16.38 0.58
C PRO A 52 20.57 16.03 1.34
N LYS A 53 20.19 14.75 1.34
CA LYS A 53 18.99 14.20 2.01
C LYS A 53 18.97 14.54 3.52
N PRO A 54 17.79 14.78 4.14
CA PRO A 54 17.70 14.97 5.58
C PRO A 54 18.05 13.66 6.33
N THR A 55 19.01 13.72 7.23
CA THR A 55 19.45 12.60 8.08
C THR A 55 18.43 12.35 9.20
N LYS A 56 17.93 11.11 9.33
CA LYS A 56 17.01 10.71 10.40
C LYS A 56 17.79 10.42 11.70
N THR A 57 17.16 10.66 12.85
CA THR A 57 17.72 10.36 14.17
C THR A 57 17.50 8.88 14.54
N PRO A 58 18.55 8.11 14.89
CA PRO A 58 18.44 6.73 15.40
C PRO A 58 17.56 6.59 16.65
N LYS A 59 17.01 5.40 16.89
CA LYS A 59 16.00 5.17 17.96
C LYS A 59 16.43 4.13 18.99
N ILE A 60 15.99 4.32 20.24
CA ILE A 60 16.13 3.37 21.35
C ILE A 60 14.73 2.99 21.84
N PHE A 61 14.35 1.74 21.66
CA PHE A 61 13.12 1.17 22.19
C PHE A 61 13.35 0.55 23.57
N TYR A 62 12.47 0.86 24.53
CA TYR A 62 12.45 0.22 25.84
C TYR A 62 11.16 -0.58 26.03
N ILE A 63 11.29 -1.88 26.27
CA ILE A 63 10.16 -2.78 26.55
C ILE A 63 10.28 -3.21 28.01
N SER A 64 9.37 -2.73 28.86
CA SER A 64 9.52 -2.82 30.30
C SER A 64 8.17 -2.73 31.04
N GLU A 65 7.98 -3.64 32.00
CA GLU A 65 6.82 -3.59 32.92
C GLU A 65 7.18 -2.86 34.23
N THR A 66 8.30 -3.25 34.86
CA THR A 66 8.77 -2.71 36.15
C THR A 66 9.77 -1.57 36.04
N ASN A 67 9.93 -0.99 34.85
CA ASN A 67 10.89 0.08 34.50
C ASN A 67 12.39 -0.29 34.50
N THR A 68 12.80 -1.54 34.73
CA THR A 68 14.21 -1.95 34.64
C THR A 68 14.82 -1.61 33.27
N SER A 69 14.28 -2.19 32.18
CA SER A 69 14.72 -1.88 30.81
C SER A 69 14.55 -0.41 30.42
N LYS A 70 13.57 0.30 30.99
CA LYS A 70 13.41 1.75 30.78
C LYS A 70 14.55 2.55 31.41
N ASN A 71 15.00 2.16 32.59
CA ASN A 71 16.11 2.82 33.27
C ASN A 71 17.44 2.53 32.56
N LEU A 72 17.66 1.28 32.13
CA LEU A 72 18.80 0.91 31.29
C LEU A 72 18.81 1.71 29.98
N ALA A 73 17.68 1.83 29.29
CA ALA A 73 17.58 2.63 28.06
C ALA A 73 17.85 4.13 28.28
N LYS A 74 17.41 4.70 29.41
CA LYS A 74 17.79 6.06 29.80
C LYS A 74 19.29 6.19 30.12
N HIS A 75 19.91 5.15 30.67
CA HIS A 75 21.33 5.13 30.93
C HIS A 75 22.12 5.14 29.62
N LEU A 76 21.83 4.21 28.70
CA LEU A 76 22.40 4.19 27.35
C LEU A 76 22.21 5.52 26.62
N TYR A 77 21.01 6.11 26.68
CA TYR A 77 20.73 7.41 26.08
C TYR A 77 21.68 8.51 26.60
N LYS A 78 21.99 8.53 27.89
CA LYS A 78 22.96 9.47 28.47
C LYS A 78 24.38 9.20 27.97
N ILE A 79 24.80 7.93 27.95
CA ILE A 79 26.12 7.53 27.45
C ILE A 79 26.31 7.97 25.98
N LEU A 80 25.32 7.69 25.13
CA LEU A 80 25.34 8.09 23.71
C LEU A 80 25.38 9.61 23.55
N LYS A 81 24.61 10.35 24.36
CA LYS A 81 24.62 11.82 24.36
C LYS A 81 25.98 12.40 24.76
N THR A 82 26.65 11.83 25.77
CA THR A 82 28.00 12.22 26.18
C THR A 82 29.03 11.95 25.09
N ASN A 83 28.78 10.94 24.24
CA ASN A 83 29.61 10.59 23.08
C ASN A 83 29.20 11.32 21.78
N ASN A 84 28.41 12.41 21.88
CA ASN A 84 27.92 13.22 20.75
C ASN A 84 27.03 12.47 19.73
N LEU A 85 26.46 11.33 20.11
CA LEU A 85 25.53 10.56 19.28
C LEU A 85 24.08 10.93 19.64
N LYS A 86 23.31 11.39 18.65
CA LYS A 86 21.90 11.77 18.84
C LYS A 86 20.99 10.58 18.61
N PHE A 87 20.21 10.22 19.62
CA PHE A 87 19.17 9.19 19.54
C PHE A 87 17.84 9.74 20.05
N ASP A 88 16.75 9.06 19.74
CA ASP A 88 15.43 9.28 20.34
C ASP A 88 15.04 8.08 21.22
N LEU A 89 14.58 8.34 22.44
CA LEU A 89 14.08 7.30 23.34
C LEU A 89 12.57 7.12 23.14
N ILE A 90 12.14 5.94 22.69
CA ILE A 90 10.77 5.69 22.23
C ILE A 90 10.07 4.62 23.06
N ASN A 91 8.82 4.90 23.45
CA ASN A 91 7.90 3.90 23.99
C ASN A 91 7.25 3.12 22.83
N PRO A 92 7.43 1.80 22.73
CA PRO A 92 6.87 1.02 21.63
C PRO A 92 5.33 1.05 21.54
N GLU A 93 4.63 1.31 22.65
CA GLU A 93 3.16 1.48 22.67
C GLU A 93 2.67 2.65 21.81
N THR A 94 3.49 3.70 21.69
CA THR A 94 3.18 4.90 20.89
C THR A 94 3.83 4.88 19.50
N TYR A 95 4.54 3.81 19.17
CA TYR A 95 5.27 3.66 17.92
C TYR A 95 4.47 2.78 16.95
N GLU A 96 4.37 3.19 15.69
CA GLU A 96 3.74 2.40 14.65
C GLU A 96 4.77 1.41 14.07
N PRO A 97 4.61 0.08 14.24
CA PRO A 97 5.60 -0.91 13.78
C PRO A 97 5.88 -0.87 12.28
N GLU A 98 4.91 -0.44 11.46
CA GLU A 98 5.10 -0.24 10.02
C GLU A 98 6.16 0.82 9.69
N ASP A 99 6.43 1.78 10.59
CA ASP A 99 7.48 2.79 10.37
C ASP A 99 8.90 2.23 10.53
N LEU A 100 9.05 1.00 11.06
CA LEU A 100 10.34 0.39 11.39
C LEU A 100 11.24 0.20 10.17
N HIS A 101 10.67 -0.09 9.00
CA HIS A 101 11.42 -0.23 7.75
C HIS A 101 12.11 1.07 7.30
N SER A 102 11.71 2.20 7.89
CA SER A 102 12.18 3.53 7.52
C SER A 102 13.28 4.05 8.44
N GLU A 103 13.61 3.33 9.50
CA GLU A 103 14.66 3.67 10.46
C GLU A 103 16.02 3.17 9.96
N ASP A 104 17.07 3.96 10.14
CA ASP A 104 18.43 3.56 9.74
C ASP A 104 19.11 2.71 10.83
N LEU A 105 18.81 3.00 12.11
CA LEU A 105 19.39 2.32 13.27
C LEU A 105 18.42 2.29 14.45
N VAL A 106 18.26 1.09 15.02
CA VAL A 106 17.37 0.82 16.16
C VAL A 106 18.09 0.01 17.25
N LEU A 107 18.08 0.50 18.48
CA LEU A 107 18.55 -0.25 19.65
C LEU A 107 17.34 -0.68 20.49
N ILE A 108 17.25 -1.96 20.86
CA ILE A 108 16.11 -2.53 21.57
C ILE A 108 16.59 -3.05 22.93
N ILE A 109 16.01 -2.55 24.01
CA ILE A 109 16.24 -3.07 25.37
C ILE A 109 14.93 -3.69 25.84
N ALA A 110 14.90 -5.01 25.94
CA ALA A 110 13.67 -5.77 26.10
C ALA A 110 13.66 -6.69 27.32
N SER A 111 12.78 -6.39 28.26
CA SER A 111 12.47 -7.33 29.35
C SER A 111 11.61 -8.49 28.84
N THR A 112 11.84 -9.67 29.40
CA THR A 112 10.88 -10.78 29.34
C THR A 112 9.97 -10.74 30.57
N TRP A 113 8.66 -10.88 30.37
CA TRP A 113 7.65 -10.86 31.42
C TRP A 113 6.95 -12.22 31.55
N GLN A 114 5.88 -12.28 32.35
CA GLN A 114 5.13 -13.49 32.70
C GLN A 114 4.97 -14.48 31.54
N ASP A 115 5.25 -15.75 31.82
CA ASP A 115 5.21 -16.86 30.86
C ASP A 115 6.08 -16.69 29.59
N GLY A 116 7.13 -15.87 29.68
CA GLY A 116 8.05 -15.62 28.58
C GLY A 116 7.49 -14.65 27.53
N LEU A 117 6.45 -13.89 27.88
CA LEU A 117 5.78 -12.94 27.00
C LEU A 117 6.39 -11.53 27.11
N SER A 118 6.09 -10.69 26.12
CA SER A 118 6.50 -9.28 26.13
C SER A 118 5.73 -8.47 27.18
N PRO A 119 6.39 -7.55 27.91
CA PRO A 119 5.74 -6.50 28.69
C PRO A 119 4.66 -5.75 27.91
N SER A 120 3.66 -5.22 28.63
CA SER A 120 2.45 -4.60 28.05
C SER A 120 2.76 -3.56 26.97
N ASN A 121 3.76 -2.71 27.21
CA ASN A 121 4.15 -1.65 26.29
C ASN A 121 4.86 -2.12 25.01
N GLY A 122 5.30 -3.39 24.94
CA GLY A 122 6.00 -4.00 23.81
C GLY A 122 5.21 -5.07 23.06
N VAL A 123 4.03 -5.48 23.55
CA VAL A 123 3.21 -6.56 22.97
C VAL A 123 2.88 -6.29 21.51
N PHE A 124 2.46 -5.08 21.16
CA PHE A 124 2.04 -4.75 19.81
C PHE A 124 3.21 -4.89 18.80
N LEU A 125 4.36 -4.32 19.14
CA LEU A 125 5.58 -4.40 18.31
C LEU A 125 6.09 -5.85 18.19
N SER A 126 6.08 -6.61 19.30
CA SER A 126 6.50 -8.01 19.31
C SER A 126 5.58 -8.90 18.47
N ASN A 127 4.27 -8.71 18.57
CA ASN A 127 3.28 -9.45 17.77
C ASN A 127 3.41 -9.11 16.29
N TRP A 128 3.54 -7.83 15.93
CA TRP A 128 3.73 -7.42 14.54
C TRP A 128 4.98 -8.05 13.92
N LEU A 129 6.09 -8.11 14.67
CA LEU A 129 7.32 -8.76 14.21
C LEU A 129 7.10 -10.26 13.94
N ASN A 130 6.48 -10.97 14.89
CA ASN A 130 6.19 -12.40 14.75
C ASN A 130 5.21 -12.71 13.61
N GLU A 131 4.17 -11.90 13.46
CA GLU A 131 3.20 -12.02 12.36
C GLU A 131 3.85 -11.74 11.01
N SER A 132 4.74 -10.74 10.93
CA SER A 132 5.46 -10.37 9.72
C SER A 132 6.44 -11.46 9.27
N VAL A 133 7.16 -12.08 10.21
CA VAL A 133 8.04 -13.22 9.92
C VAL A 133 7.24 -14.43 9.42
N SER A 134 6.04 -14.65 9.97
CA SER A 134 5.21 -15.81 9.64
C SER A 134 4.34 -15.62 8.39
N ASP A 135 4.19 -14.39 7.90
CA ASP A 135 3.35 -14.08 6.75
C ASP A 135 4.15 -14.20 5.45
N PHE A 136 3.94 -15.29 4.71
CA PHE A 136 4.59 -15.54 3.41
C PHE A 136 4.42 -14.44 2.35
N ARG A 137 3.54 -13.46 2.58
CA ARG A 137 3.34 -12.30 1.70
C ARG A 137 4.28 -11.13 2.04
N VAL A 138 4.81 -11.10 3.26
CA VAL A 138 5.80 -10.14 3.71
C VAL A 138 7.15 -10.66 3.24
N GLY A 139 7.86 -9.86 2.43
CA GLY A 139 9.18 -10.25 1.96
C GLY A 139 10.17 -10.34 3.12
N SER A 140 11.04 -11.35 3.10
CA SER A 140 12.14 -11.54 4.08
C SER A 140 13.18 -10.42 4.09
N LEU A 141 13.01 -9.37 3.26
CA LEU A 141 13.87 -8.19 3.17
C LEU A 141 13.16 -6.91 3.62
N LEU A 142 12.03 -7.01 4.33
CA LEU A 142 11.23 -5.86 4.81
C LEU A 142 12.10 -4.82 5.55
N LEU A 143 13.08 -5.27 6.33
CA LEU A 143 13.94 -4.46 7.18
C LEU A 143 15.39 -4.35 6.66
N LYS A 144 15.65 -4.61 5.36
CA LYS A 144 17.01 -4.60 4.76
C LYS A 144 17.82 -3.34 5.04
N GLY A 145 17.17 -2.18 5.17
CA GLY A 145 17.83 -0.89 5.44
C GLY A 145 18.12 -0.63 6.92
N VAL A 146 17.61 -1.47 7.82
CA VAL A 146 17.63 -1.22 9.27
C VAL A 146 18.83 -1.93 9.89
N LYS A 147 19.69 -1.16 10.56
CA LYS A 147 20.70 -1.72 11.48
C LYS A 147 20.10 -1.85 12.87
N PHE A 148 20.41 -2.91 13.61
CA PHE A 148 19.85 -3.07 14.95
C PHE A 148 20.79 -3.73 15.95
N GLY A 149 20.53 -3.49 17.24
CA GLY A 149 21.16 -4.19 18.37
C GLY A 149 20.15 -4.46 19.47
N VAL A 150 20.25 -5.61 20.15
CA VAL A 150 19.29 -6.03 21.17
C VAL A 150 20.01 -6.36 22.49
N PHE A 151 19.49 -5.80 23.58
CA PHE A 151 19.82 -6.19 24.94
C PHE A 151 18.59 -6.82 25.60
N GLY A 152 18.67 -8.11 25.92
CA GLY A 152 17.64 -8.83 26.66
C GLY A 152 17.81 -8.61 28.16
N VAL A 153 16.70 -8.40 28.86
CA VAL A 153 16.65 -8.46 30.33
C VAL A 153 15.75 -9.63 30.75
N GLY A 154 16.32 -10.61 31.43
CA GLY A 154 15.64 -11.82 31.88
C GLY A 154 16.13 -12.27 33.26
N SER A 155 15.59 -13.39 33.73
CA SER A 155 16.05 -14.03 34.95
C SER A 155 16.09 -15.54 34.73
N ARG A 156 17.23 -16.17 35.04
CA ARG A 156 17.40 -17.63 34.88
C ARG A 156 16.52 -18.44 35.82
N SER A 157 16.04 -17.83 36.91
CA SER A 157 15.09 -18.46 37.85
C SER A 157 13.78 -18.89 37.20
N TYR A 158 13.40 -18.31 36.06
CA TYR A 158 12.21 -18.72 35.30
C TYR A 158 12.45 -19.88 34.31
N GLY A 159 13.64 -20.45 34.32
CA GLY A 159 14.05 -21.56 33.45
C GLY A 159 14.62 -21.10 32.11
N GLU A 160 15.51 -21.91 31.55
CA GLU A 160 16.29 -21.61 30.34
C GLU A 160 15.41 -21.28 29.12
N GLU A 161 14.28 -21.98 28.99
CA GLU A 161 13.33 -21.76 27.88
C GLU A 161 12.68 -20.36 27.91
N ARG A 162 12.62 -19.72 29.08
CA ARG A 162 11.96 -18.42 29.29
C ARG A 162 12.95 -17.30 29.53
N PHE A 163 14.17 -17.61 29.96
CA PHE A 163 15.25 -16.64 30.13
C PHE A 163 15.43 -15.82 28.85
N ASN A 164 15.33 -14.49 28.89
CA ASN A 164 15.54 -13.60 27.73
C ASN A 164 14.75 -13.90 26.43
N LYS A 165 13.65 -14.66 26.52
CA LYS A 165 12.86 -15.11 25.37
C LYS A 165 12.39 -13.97 24.45
N VAL A 166 11.98 -12.84 25.03
CA VAL A 166 11.52 -11.67 24.24
C VAL A 166 12.68 -11.02 23.50
N GLY A 167 13.83 -10.84 24.16
CA GLY A 167 15.04 -10.32 23.53
C GLY A 167 15.50 -11.21 22.37
N ARG A 168 15.55 -12.52 22.57
CA ARG A 168 15.86 -13.49 21.52
C ARG A 168 14.88 -13.43 20.35
N GLY A 169 13.58 -13.30 20.64
CA GLY A 169 12.54 -13.14 19.62
C GLY A 169 12.72 -11.88 18.77
N PHE A 170 13.14 -10.76 19.38
CA PHE A 170 13.48 -9.55 18.62
C PHE A 170 14.72 -9.74 17.75
N SER A 171 15.81 -10.32 18.27
CA SER A 171 17.01 -10.55 17.46
C SER A 171 16.74 -11.49 16.28
N SER A 172 16.07 -12.62 16.52
CA SER A 172 15.76 -13.58 15.45
C SER A 172 14.76 -13.02 14.44
N GLY A 173 13.70 -12.35 14.89
CA GLY A 173 12.68 -11.77 14.01
C GLY A 173 13.21 -10.64 13.14
N MET A 174 14.04 -9.76 13.69
CA MET A 174 14.68 -8.67 12.93
C MET A 174 15.61 -9.23 11.83
N LYS A 175 16.40 -10.27 12.14
CA LYS A 175 17.24 -10.99 11.16
C LYS A 175 16.41 -11.66 10.07
N ALA A 176 15.33 -12.34 10.45
CA ALA A 176 14.45 -13.04 9.51
C ALA A 176 13.76 -12.11 8.49
N LEU A 177 13.60 -10.83 8.86
CA LEU A 177 13.09 -9.77 7.98
C LEU A 177 14.20 -8.96 7.28
N GLY A 178 15.46 -9.40 7.38
CA GLY A 178 16.59 -8.87 6.62
C GLY A 178 17.34 -7.70 7.27
N ALA A 179 17.04 -7.35 8.53
CA ALA A 179 17.78 -6.32 9.25
C ALA A 179 19.22 -6.77 9.57
N VAL A 180 20.15 -5.81 9.62
CA VAL A 180 21.57 -6.08 9.88
C VAL A 180 21.85 -5.90 11.37
N GLU A 181 22.24 -6.97 12.04
CA GLU A 181 22.65 -6.92 13.45
C GLU A 181 24.03 -6.28 13.57
N ILE A 182 24.16 -5.20 14.36
CA ILE A 182 25.44 -4.51 14.57
C ILE A 182 26.30 -5.16 15.66
N LEU A 183 25.63 -5.84 16.59
CA LEU A 183 26.21 -6.53 17.72
C LEU A 183 25.32 -7.74 18.05
N PRO A 184 25.90 -8.92 18.32
CA PRO A 184 25.15 -10.06 18.82
C PRO A 184 24.28 -9.67 20.02
N ILE A 185 23.11 -10.31 20.13
CA ILE A 185 22.26 -10.14 21.30
C ILE A 185 23.06 -10.37 22.59
N CYS A 186 22.92 -9.43 23.53
CA CYS A 186 23.46 -9.55 24.87
C CYS A 186 22.31 -9.83 25.84
N GLU A 187 22.48 -10.80 26.73
CA GLU A 187 21.46 -11.31 27.64
C GLU A 187 21.88 -11.00 29.08
N GLY A 188 21.16 -10.10 29.75
CA GLY A 188 21.38 -9.79 31.17
C GLY A 188 20.50 -10.63 32.09
N ASP A 189 21.03 -11.00 33.25
CA ASP A 189 20.34 -11.73 34.32
C ASP A 189 20.11 -10.83 35.55
N VAL A 190 18.85 -10.66 35.92
CA VAL A 190 18.46 -9.84 37.08
C VAL A 190 18.82 -10.51 38.41
N ASP A 191 18.91 -11.85 38.46
CA ASP A 191 19.05 -12.59 39.73
C ASP A 191 20.51 -12.83 40.14
N GLU A 192 21.42 -12.99 39.17
CA GLU A 192 22.84 -13.23 39.45
C GLU A 192 23.64 -11.93 39.69
N GLY A 193 23.01 -10.77 39.53
CA GLY A 193 23.60 -9.46 39.82
C GLY A 193 24.63 -8.98 38.80
N ASP A 194 24.77 -9.67 37.67
CA ASP A 194 25.69 -9.32 36.57
C ASP A 194 25.07 -8.33 35.56
N LEU A 195 23.76 -8.06 35.65
CA LEU A 195 23.01 -7.21 34.72
C LEU A 195 23.71 -5.88 34.42
N ASP A 196 24.13 -5.15 35.45
CA ASP A 196 24.71 -3.81 35.28
C ASP A 196 26.11 -3.88 34.64
N GLU A 197 26.93 -4.88 35.00
CA GLU A 197 28.27 -5.08 34.42
C GLU A 197 28.18 -5.49 32.95
N VAL A 198 27.30 -6.45 32.65
CA VAL A 198 27.04 -6.94 31.29
C VAL A 198 26.45 -5.82 30.42
N PHE A 199 25.55 -5.02 30.99
CA PHE A 199 24.96 -3.87 30.29
C PHE A 199 25.99 -2.77 30.00
N GLU A 200 26.88 -2.46 30.94
CA GLU A 200 27.91 -1.44 30.73
C GLU A 200 28.87 -1.86 29.61
N LYS A 201 29.32 -3.12 29.62
CA LYS A 201 30.14 -3.67 28.53
C LYS A 201 29.44 -3.59 27.17
N TRP A 202 28.15 -3.93 27.13
CA TRP A 202 27.36 -3.80 25.91
C TRP A 202 27.23 -2.34 25.45
N CYS A 203 27.09 -1.38 26.37
CA CYS A 203 27.09 0.05 26.04
C CYS A 203 28.42 0.50 25.42
N GLU A 204 29.55 0.06 25.97
CA GLU A 204 30.89 0.35 25.41
C GLU A 204 31.03 -0.20 24.00
N ASP A 205 30.60 -1.43 23.77
CA ASP A 205 30.63 -2.08 22.45
C ASP A 205 29.75 -1.34 21.45
N VAL A 206 28.54 -0.90 21.85
CA VAL A 206 27.64 -0.08 21.01
C VAL A 206 28.33 1.22 20.61
N VAL A 207 28.93 1.94 21.56
CA VAL A 207 29.64 3.19 21.29
C VAL A 207 30.82 2.97 20.35
N ARG A 208 31.58 1.88 20.52
CA ARG A 208 32.71 1.52 19.66
C ARG A 208 32.28 1.33 18.20
N VAL A 209 31.23 0.52 17.98
CA VAL A 209 30.70 0.23 16.63
C VAL A 209 30.12 1.48 15.97
N LEU A 210 29.44 2.34 16.73
CA LEU A 210 28.86 3.57 16.18
C LEU A 210 29.91 4.62 15.83
N LYS A 211 31.06 4.65 16.52
CA LYS A 211 32.16 5.55 16.20
C LYS A 211 33.00 5.06 15.02
N SER A 212 33.23 3.75 14.90
CA SER A 212 33.99 3.19 13.76
C SER A 212 33.24 3.39 12.44
N GLY A 213 31.91 3.25 12.43
CA GLY A 213 31.08 3.50 11.24
C GLY A 213 30.96 4.97 10.79
N VAL A 214 31.47 5.94 11.57
CA VAL A 214 31.45 7.38 11.21
C VAL A 214 32.74 7.80 10.48
N LEU A 215 33.80 6.98 10.53
CA LEU A 215 35.10 7.29 9.93
C LEU A 215 35.27 6.78 8.48
N GLU A 216 34.39 5.90 7.99
CA GLU A 216 34.49 5.28 6.65
C GLU A 216 33.60 5.96 5.58
N ASN A 217 33.64 7.29 5.50
CA ASN A 217 33.06 8.05 4.36
C ASN A 217 34.17 8.71 3.51
N GLY A 218 35.31 8.04 3.35
CA GLY A 218 36.42 8.51 2.53
C GLY A 218 37.23 7.34 1.97
N GLU A 219 37.13 7.18 0.64
CA GLU A 219 38.02 6.45 -0.27
C GLU A 219 38.03 4.91 -0.25
N ASN A 220 38.03 4.35 -1.47
CA ASN A 220 38.07 2.92 -1.76
C ASN A 220 39.43 2.32 -1.39
N GLU A 221 39.47 1.05 -0.97
CA GLU A 221 40.54 0.12 -1.36
C GLU A 221 40.07 -1.35 -1.22
N GLU A 222 40.41 -2.15 -2.24
CA GLU A 222 40.22 -3.60 -2.34
C GLU A 222 41.25 -4.35 -1.49
N VAL A 223 40.84 -5.40 -0.75
CA VAL A 223 41.58 -6.66 -0.46
C VAL A 223 40.51 -7.62 0.11
N GLY A 224 40.35 -8.91 -0.17
CA GLY A 224 41.16 -9.99 -0.74
C GLY A 224 40.77 -11.23 0.07
N TYR A 225 39.98 -12.15 -0.48
CA TYR A 225 39.53 -13.36 0.21
C TYR A 225 40.55 -14.48 -0.04
N GLU A 226 41.14 -14.99 1.04
CA GLU A 226 41.90 -16.25 1.02
C GLU A 226 40.94 -17.43 1.26
N GLU A 227 41.08 -18.43 0.39
CA GLU A 227 40.46 -19.75 0.47
C GLU A 227 41.06 -20.58 1.60
N GLU A 228 40.22 -21.27 2.37
CA GLU A 228 40.61 -22.54 2.99
C GLU A 228 39.75 -23.65 2.39
N GLY A 229 40.44 -24.56 1.69
CA GLY A 229 39.86 -25.76 1.11
C GLY A 229 39.66 -26.86 2.15
N SER A 230 38.61 -27.65 1.96
CA SER A 230 38.55 -29.01 2.45
C SER A 230 38.04 -29.92 1.34
N GLU A 231 38.96 -30.73 0.85
CA GLU A 231 38.85 -31.79 -0.13
C GLU A 231 37.94 -32.92 0.38
N TYR A 232 36.96 -33.34 -0.42
CA TYR A 232 36.30 -34.64 -0.26
C TYR A 232 36.09 -35.28 -1.64
N GLU A 233 36.51 -36.54 -1.69
CA GLU A 233 36.69 -37.38 -2.86
C GLU A 233 35.36 -37.78 -3.53
N ASP A 234 35.48 -37.89 -4.86
CA ASP A 234 34.51 -38.37 -5.81
C ASP A 234 34.42 -39.91 -5.77
N TYR A 235 33.20 -40.45 -5.75
CA TYR A 235 32.94 -41.86 -6.06
C TYR A 235 31.83 -41.92 -7.10
N GLU A 236 32.23 -42.11 -8.36
CA GLU A 236 31.37 -42.55 -9.45
C GLU A 236 30.82 -43.97 -9.17
N SER A 237 29.54 -44.16 -9.43
CA SER A 237 28.99 -45.48 -9.79
C SER A 237 27.86 -45.32 -10.79
N GLU A 238 27.85 -46.24 -11.75
CA GLU A 238 27.14 -46.24 -13.03
C GLU A 238 25.65 -46.66 -12.93
N GLU A 239 24.86 -46.10 -13.88
CA GLU A 239 23.64 -46.60 -14.55
C GLU A 239 22.36 -46.98 -13.76
N GLU A 240 21.25 -46.28 -14.05
CA GLU A 240 20.11 -46.82 -14.84
C GLU A 240 19.03 -45.74 -15.10
N GLU A 241 18.49 -45.72 -16.32
CA GLU A 241 17.44 -44.80 -16.81
C GLU A 241 16.06 -45.08 -16.18
N VAL A 242 15.42 -44.06 -15.59
CA VAL A 242 13.95 -44.00 -15.45
C VAL A 242 13.48 -42.56 -15.68
N GLU A 243 12.65 -42.36 -16.71
CA GLU A 243 11.93 -41.12 -16.99
C GLU A 243 10.88 -40.83 -15.90
N GLU A 244 10.98 -39.71 -15.17
CA GLU A 244 9.81 -39.06 -14.56
C GLU A 244 10.02 -37.56 -14.30
N GLU A 245 8.92 -36.82 -14.37
CA GLU A 245 8.81 -35.39 -14.64
C GLU A 245 9.60 -34.47 -13.68
N GLY A 246 10.45 -33.62 -14.26
CA GLY A 246 11.33 -32.69 -13.53
C GLY A 246 10.57 -31.66 -12.68
N ILE A 247 10.68 -31.86 -11.36
CA ILE A 247 10.60 -30.83 -10.33
C ILE A 247 11.63 -29.75 -10.67
N VAL A 248 11.18 -28.53 -10.91
CA VAL A 248 12.06 -27.37 -11.12
C VAL A 248 12.24 -26.67 -9.78
N ASP A 249 13.50 -26.67 -9.34
CA ASP A 249 14.07 -26.00 -8.17
C ASP A 249 13.56 -24.56 -7.99
N LEU A 250 13.21 -24.21 -6.75
CA LEU A 250 12.38 -23.06 -6.38
C LEU A 250 13.18 -21.84 -5.90
N GLU A 251 14.52 -21.86 -5.97
CA GLU A 251 15.36 -20.80 -5.39
C GLU A 251 15.94 -19.79 -6.39
N ASP A 252 15.80 -20.02 -7.69
CA ASP A 252 16.28 -19.06 -8.68
C ASP A 252 15.18 -18.19 -9.29
N ILE A 253 15.42 -16.88 -9.26
CA ILE A 253 14.68 -15.78 -9.93
C ILE A 253 13.68 -15.06 -9.01
N ALA A 254 14.22 -14.45 -7.95
CA ALA A 254 13.76 -13.15 -7.47
C ALA A 254 14.85 -12.10 -7.77
N GLY A 255 14.55 -11.11 -8.61
CA GLY A 255 15.32 -9.85 -8.64
C GLY A 255 16.04 -9.45 -9.93
N LYS A 256 15.84 -10.10 -11.08
CA LYS A 256 16.33 -9.57 -12.36
C LYS A 256 15.16 -9.19 -13.29
N ALA A 257 15.13 -7.93 -13.71
CA ALA A 257 14.43 -7.56 -14.93
C ALA A 257 14.93 -8.48 -16.06
N PRO A 258 14.06 -8.98 -16.95
CA PRO A 258 14.47 -9.95 -17.97
C PRO A 258 15.59 -9.36 -18.81
N THR A 259 16.68 -10.12 -18.96
CA THR A 259 17.77 -9.72 -19.84
C THR A 259 17.32 -9.87 -21.30
N LYS A 260 18.01 -9.18 -22.22
CA LYS A 260 17.71 -9.24 -23.67
C LYS A 260 17.72 -10.68 -24.22
N LYS A 261 18.45 -11.58 -23.56
CA LYS A 261 18.53 -13.03 -23.85
C LYS A 261 17.29 -13.82 -23.40
N ASP A 262 16.60 -13.39 -22.33
CA ASP A 262 15.36 -14.01 -21.83
C ASP A 262 14.15 -13.65 -22.70
N LEU A 263 14.17 -12.45 -23.30
CA LEU A 263 13.20 -12.02 -24.31
C LEU A 263 13.34 -12.81 -25.62
N GLU A 264 14.55 -13.27 -25.95
CA GLU A 264 14.81 -14.10 -27.14
C GLU A 264 14.49 -15.59 -26.90
N LYS A 265 14.73 -16.14 -25.71
CA LYS A 265 14.29 -17.51 -25.36
C LYS A 265 12.77 -17.64 -25.19
N GLY A 266 12.08 -16.57 -24.79
CA GLY A 266 10.60 -16.49 -24.77
C GLY A 266 9.93 -16.34 -26.14
N ALA A 267 10.70 -16.09 -27.21
CA ALA A 267 10.17 -15.95 -28.56
C ALA A 267 9.58 -17.25 -29.14
N GLY A 268 9.84 -18.40 -28.50
CA GLY A 268 9.27 -19.70 -28.86
C GLY A 268 7.84 -19.93 -28.36
N MET A 269 7.38 -19.24 -27.30
CA MET A 269 6.00 -19.37 -26.82
C MET A 269 5.13 -18.33 -27.54
N ARG A 270 4.62 -18.73 -28.72
CA ARG A 270 3.67 -17.92 -29.51
C ARG A 270 2.55 -17.45 -28.59
N ASN A 271 2.44 -16.14 -28.43
CA ASN A 271 1.29 -15.50 -27.81
C ASN A 271 0.04 -16.01 -28.53
N GLY A 272 -0.91 -16.60 -27.80
CA GLY A 272 -2.11 -17.21 -28.38
C GLY A 272 -2.80 -16.22 -29.30
N LYS A 273 -2.69 -16.42 -30.63
CA LYS A 273 -3.43 -15.64 -31.62
C LYS A 273 -4.72 -16.39 -31.88
N LYS A 274 -5.78 -16.09 -31.12
CA LYS A 274 -7.14 -16.37 -31.59
C LYS A 274 -7.60 -15.15 -32.38
N ASN A 275 -7.90 -15.33 -33.66
CA ASN A 275 -8.36 -14.28 -34.59
C ASN A 275 -7.37 -13.12 -34.88
N GLY A 276 -6.08 -13.29 -34.59
CA GLY A 276 -5.04 -12.30 -34.91
C GLY A 276 -4.90 -11.13 -33.93
N VAL A 277 -5.77 -11.02 -32.92
CA VAL A 277 -5.72 -9.99 -31.87
C VAL A 277 -4.95 -10.52 -30.65
N LYS A 278 -4.16 -9.65 -30.01
CA LYS A 278 -3.32 -10.00 -28.86
C LYS A 278 -4.15 -10.10 -27.56
N GLU A 279 -3.93 -11.14 -26.76
CA GLU A 279 -4.44 -11.20 -25.38
C GLU A 279 -3.83 -10.10 -24.49
N MET A 280 -4.61 -9.55 -23.56
CA MET A 280 -4.11 -8.54 -22.61
C MET A 280 -3.13 -9.14 -21.62
N VAL A 281 -3.42 -10.35 -21.13
CA VAL A 281 -2.59 -11.06 -20.16
C VAL A 281 -1.73 -12.09 -20.88
N THR A 282 -0.44 -11.78 -21.04
CA THR A 282 0.53 -12.76 -21.57
C THR A 282 0.73 -13.92 -20.60
N PRO A 283 1.23 -15.10 -21.05
CA PRO A 283 1.51 -16.23 -20.16
C PRO A 283 2.38 -15.87 -18.95
N VAL A 284 3.39 -15.02 -19.14
CA VAL A 284 4.27 -14.54 -18.06
C VAL A 284 3.51 -13.71 -17.03
N ILE A 285 2.68 -12.76 -17.48
CA ILE A 285 1.83 -11.96 -16.59
C ILE A 285 0.83 -12.87 -15.88
N ARG A 286 0.20 -13.81 -16.60
CA ARG A 286 -0.75 -14.77 -16.03
C ARG A 286 -0.13 -15.57 -14.88
N ALA A 287 1.08 -16.10 -15.08
CA ALA A 287 1.80 -16.84 -14.06
C ALA A 287 2.10 -15.97 -12.82
N SER A 288 2.64 -14.76 -13.02
CA SER A 288 2.94 -13.82 -11.93
C SER A 288 1.69 -13.44 -11.14
N LEU A 289 0.60 -13.08 -11.82
CA LEU A 289 -0.66 -12.71 -11.19
C LEU A 289 -1.29 -13.87 -10.43
N THR A 290 -1.23 -15.08 -10.98
CA THR A 290 -1.76 -16.28 -10.34
C THR A 290 -1.01 -16.60 -9.05
N LYS A 291 0.33 -16.46 -9.02
CA LYS A 291 1.15 -16.57 -7.80
C LYS A 291 0.73 -15.56 -6.72
N GLN A 292 0.29 -14.36 -7.11
CA GLN A 292 -0.24 -13.33 -6.20
C GLN A 292 -1.71 -13.57 -5.74
N GLY A 293 -2.28 -14.73 -6.08
CA GLY A 293 -3.62 -15.14 -5.70
C GLY A 293 -4.74 -14.64 -6.61
N TYR A 294 -4.42 -14.09 -7.79
CA TYR A 294 -5.44 -13.71 -8.77
C TYR A 294 -5.99 -14.96 -9.46
N LYS A 295 -7.30 -14.94 -9.74
CA LYS A 295 -7.91 -15.87 -10.69
C LYS A 295 -8.18 -15.08 -11.97
N ILE A 296 -7.31 -15.27 -12.96
CA ILE A 296 -7.42 -14.62 -14.27
C ILE A 296 -8.57 -15.26 -15.04
N ILE A 297 -9.41 -14.42 -15.62
CA ILE A 297 -10.62 -14.79 -16.36
C ILE A 297 -10.44 -14.38 -17.80
N GLY A 298 -10.55 -15.35 -18.72
CA GLY A 298 -10.32 -15.13 -20.13
C GLY A 298 -8.92 -14.56 -20.41
N SER A 299 -8.88 -13.58 -21.28
CA SER A 299 -7.69 -12.90 -21.82
C SER A 299 -7.35 -11.58 -21.11
N HIS A 300 -8.27 -11.00 -20.32
CA HIS A 300 -8.11 -9.63 -19.79
C HIS A 300 -8.71 -9.33 -18.41
N SER A 301 -9.50 -10.25 -17.84
CA SER A 301 -10.24 -10.01 -16.59
C SER A 301 -9.62 -10.74 -15.41
N GLY A 302 -10.03 -10.40 -14.19
CA GLY A 302 -9.58 -11.13 -13.00
C GLY A 302 -10.46 -10.91 -11.78
N VAL A 303 -10.42 -11.88 -10.87
CA VAL A 303 -11.07 -11.82 -9.55
C VAL A 303 -10.09 -12.23 -8.46
N LYS A 304 -10.20 -11.65 -7.28
CA LYS A 304 -9.39 -11.99 -6.10
C LYS A 304 -10.25 -11.91 -4.85
N ILE A 305 -9.93 -12.72 -3.85
CA ILE A 305 -10.52 -12.59 -2.52
C ILE A 305 -9.88 -11.41 -1.77
N CYS A 306 -10.70 -10.47 -1.31
CA CYS A 306 -10.24 -9.31 -0.55
C CYS A 306 -9.70 -9.75 0.83
N ARG A 307 -8.69 -9.03 1.35
CA ARG A 307 -8.18 -9.22 2.72
C ARG A 307 -9.31 -9.18 3.76
N TRP A 308 -10.23 -8.23 3.61
CA TRP A 308 -11.33 -8.01 4.54
C TRP A 308 -12.45 -9.04 4.40
N THR A 309 -12.63 -9.66 3.23
CA THR A 309 -13.50 -10.83 3.06
C THR A 309 -13.00 -11.98 3.94
N LYS A 310 -11.69 -12.27 3.89
CA LYS A 310 -11.07 -13.29 4.76
C LYS A 310 -11.19 -12.93 6.25
N SER A 311 -11.00 -11.66 6.60
CA SER A 311 -11.12 -11.17 7.98
C SER A 311 -12.54 -11.39 8.54
N GLN A 312 -13.55 -10.95 7.80
CA GLN A 312 -14.93 -11.03 8.26
C GLN A 312 -15.46 -12.47 8.27
N LEU A 313 -15.04 -13.32 7.33
CA LEU A 313 -15.35 -14.75 7.37
C LEU A 313 -14.88 -15.39 8.68
N ARG A 314 -13.70 -15.01 9.19
CA ARG A 314 -13.11 -15.50 10.44
C ARG A 314 -13.69 -14.84 11.70
N GLY A 315 -14.71 -14.00 11.56
CA GLY A 315 -15.28 -13.25 12.69
C GLY A 315 -14.42 -12.10 13.21
N ARG A 316 -13.40 -11.66 12.48
CA ARG A 316 -12.46 -10.58 12.89
C ARG A 316 -12.87 -9.19 12.41
N GLY A 317 -14.14 -9.01 12.04
CA GLY A 317 -14.67 -7.73 11.53
C GLY A 317 -14.50 -7.51 10.01
N GLY A 318 -15.31 -6.59 9.47
CA GLY A 318 -15.32 -6.19 8.06
C GLY A 318 -14.43 -4.98 7.75
N CYS A 319 -14.36 -4.59 6.48
CA CYS A 319 -13.65 -3.37 6.06
C CYS A 319 -14.41 -2.11 6.48
N TYR A 320 -13.75 -0.96 6.35
CA TYR A 320 -14.34 0.35 6.67
C TYR A 320 -15.67 0.63 5.92
N LYS A 321 -15.87 0.04 4.73
CA LYS A 321 -17.13 0.19 3.97
C LYS A 321 -18.32 -0.49 4.66
N HIS A 322 -18.07 -1.44 5.56
CA HIS A 322 -19.09 -1.98 6.44
C HIS A 322 -19.65 -0.87 7.35
N SER A 323 -18.76 -0.12 8.00
CA SER A 323 -19.15 0.99 8.87
C SER A 323 -19.77 2.16 8.11
N PHE A 324 -19.24 2.50 6.93
CA PHE A 324 -19.73 3.66 6.18
C PHE A 324 -21.06 3.40 5.46
N TYR A 325 -21.22 2.19 4.90
CA TYR A 325 -22.27 1.90 3.93
C TYR A 325 -23.05 0.60 4.21
N GLY A 326 -22.78 -0.08 5.33
CA GLY A 326 -23.41 -1.36 5.66
C GLY A 326 -22.93 -2.53 4.79
N ILE A 327 -21.82 -2.39 4.06
CA ILE A 327 -21.35 -3.41 3.12
C ILE A 327 -20.71 -4.58 3.87
N GLU A 328 -21.27 -5.77 3.69
CA GLU A 328 -20.72 -7.00 4.24
C GLU A 328 -19.54 -7.48 3.40
N SER A 329 -18.32 -7.30 3.90
CA SER A 329 -17.07 -7.66 3.22
C SER A 329 -16.97 -9.14 2.85
N HIS A 330 -17.50 -10.04 3.68
CA HIS A 330 -17.52 -11.48 3.39
C HIS A 330 -18.43 -11.85 2.21
N ARG A 331 -19.33 -10.94 1.79
CA ARG A 331 -20.22 -11.07 0.62
C ARG A 331 -19.82 -10.14 -0.53
N CYS A 332 -18.60 -9.60 -0.47
CA CYS A 332 -18.05 -8.73 -1.49
C CYS A 332 -17.10 -9.51 -2.42
N MET A 333 -17.39 -9.48 -3.71
CA MET A 333 -16.52 -10.00 -4.77
C MET A 333 -15.69 -8.85 -5.35
N GLU A 334 -14.36 -8.96 -5.28
CA GLU A 334 -13.45 -7.97 -5.84
C GLU A 334 -12.92 -8.43 -7.20
N ALA A 335 -13.26 -7.70 -8.26
CA ALA A 335 -13.00 -8.08 -9.65
C ALA A 335 -12.57 -6.89 -10.50
N THR A 336 -12.08 -7.19 -11.70
CA THR A 336 -11.88 -6.21 -12.77
C THR A 336 -12.13 -6.84 -14.14
N PRO A 337 -12.83 -6.15 -15.05
CA PRO A 337 -12.96 -6.56 -16.44
C PRO A 337 -11.79 -6.04 -17.30
N SER A 338 -10.86 -5.27 -16.73
CA SER A 338 -9.71 -4.73 -17.47
C SER A 338 -8.51 -4.60 -16.55
N LEU A 339 -7.50 -5.44 -16.75
CA LEU A 339 -6.20 -5.31 -16.08
C LEU A 339 -5.36 -4.14 -16.64
N ALA A 340 -5.74 -3.58 -17.78
CA ALA A 340 -5.07 -2.45 -18.39
C ALA A 340 -5.50 -1.11 -17.79
N CYS A 341 -4.55 -0.16 -17.68
CA CYS A 341 -4.80 1.18 -17.15
C CYS A 341 -4.26 2.29 -18.06
N ALA A 342 -4.85 3.47 -17.97
CA ALA A 342 -4.36 4.69 -18.62
C ALA A 342 -3.33 5.47 -17.79
N ASN A 343 -3.06 5.02 -16.55
CA ASN A 343 -2.15 5.66 -15.61
C ASN A 343 -1.05 4.68 -15.15
N LYS A 344 0.11 5.23 -14.73
CA LYS A 344 1.23 4.51 -14.14
C LYS A 344 1.58 5.08 -12.76
N CYS A 345 0.57 5.18 -11.89
CA CYS A 345 0.69 5.89 -10.62
C CYS A 345 1.86 5.37 -9.77
N VAL A 346 2.51 6.25 -9.00
CA VAL A 346 3.67 5.97 -8.13
C VAL A 346 3.34 5.20 -6.86
N PHE A 347 2.06 5.05 -6.53
CA PHE A 347 1.57 4.19 -5.43
C PHE A 347 0.81 2.94 -5.92
N CYS A 348 0.54 2.83 -7.23
CA CYS A 348 -0.04 1.62 -7.79
C CYS A 348 1.00 0.51 -7.78
N TRP A 349 0.93 -0.38 -6.77
CA TRP A 349 1.82 -1.50 -6.42
C TRP A 349 2.28 -2.45 -7.55
N ARG A 350 1.95 -2.17 -8.82
CA ARG A 350 2.33 -2.92 -10.02
C ARG A 350 3.00 -2.04 -11.08
N HIS A 351 3.75 -1.03 -10.65
CA HIS A 351 4.36 0.07 -11.41
C HIS A 351 4.87 -0.24 -12.83
N HIS A 352 5.28 -1.47 -13.11
CA HIS A 352 5.89 -1.88 -14.38
C HIS A 352 5.34 -3.18 -14.99
N THR A 353 4.45 -3.91 -14.31
CA THR A 353 4.01 -5.25 -14.74
C THR A 353 2.62 -5.28 -15.37
N ASN A 354 1.76 -4.29 -15.07
CA ASN A 354 0.42 -4.25 -15.65
C ASN A 354 0.44 -3.73 -17.10
N PRO A 355 -0.44 -4.26 -17.96
CA PRO A 355 -0.73 -3.67 -19.27
C PRO A 355 -1.16 -2.21 -19.13
N VAL A 356 -0.77 -1.38 -20.09
CA VAL A 356 -1.21 0.02 -20.16
C VAL A 356 -1.73 0.34 -21.54
N GLY A 357 -2.70 1.24 -21.62
CA GLY A 357 -3.29 1.64 -22.90
C GLY A 357 -4.19 2.87 -22.78
N LYS A 358 -4.35 3.58 -23.89
CA LYS A 358 -5.28 4.71 -24.04
C LYS A 358 -6.63 4.28 -24.60
N SER A 359 -6.70 3.10 -25.20
CA SER A 359 -7.90 2.53 -25.83
C SER A 359 -7.85 1.01 -25.75
N TRP A 360 -9.00 0.37 -25.94
CA TRP A 360 -9.08 -1.08 -26.03
C TRP A 360 -8.43 -1.58 -27.32
N GLN A 361 -7.53 -2.54 -27.21
CA GLN A 361 -6.78 -3.11 -28.35
C GLN A 361 -6.55 -4.62 -28.20
N TRP A 362 -7.21 -5.25 -27.24
CA TRP A 362 -7.01 -6.65 -26.89
C TRP A 362 -8.17 -7.50 -27.34
N GLN A 363 -7.96 -8.81 -27.35
CA GLN A 363 -9.05 -9.76 -27.47
C GLN A 363 -10.10 -9.42 -26.40
N MET A 364 -11.36 -9.36 -26.82
CA MET A 364 -12.48 -9.03 -25.95
C MET A 364 -13.20 -10.32 -25.59
N ASP A 365 -13.38 -10.53 -24.30
CA ASP A 365 -14.18 -11.61 -23.76
C ASP A 365 -15.61 -11.12 -23.51
N ASP A 366 -16.57 -12.05 -23.63
CA ASP A 366 -17.99 -11.79 -23.44
C ASP A 366 -18.31 -11.45 -21.96
N PRO A 367 -19.16 -10.43 -21.69
CA PRO A 367 -19.46 -9.96 -20.34
C PRO A 367 -20.16 -11.02 -19.48
N LEU A 368 -21.06 -11.82 -20.07
CA LEU A 368 -21.76 -12.89 -19.36
C LEU A 368 -20.77 -13.98 -18.92
N MET A 369 -19.83 -14.36 -19.80
CA MET A 369 -18.75 -15.28 -19.45
C MET A 369 -17.86 -14.73 -18.34
N ILE A 370 -17.51 -13.44 -18.37
CA ILE A 370 -16.71 -12.78 -17.32
C ILE A 370 -17.44 -12.85 -15.98
N VAL A 371 -18.72 -12.47 -15.93
CA VAL A 371 -19.51 -12.46 -14.69
C VAL A 371 -19.68 -13.88 -14.13
N ASN A 372 -20.00 -14.86 -14.98
CA ASN A 372 -20.13 -16.27 -14.58
C ASN A 372 -18.82 -16.80 -14.00
N SER A 373 -17.72 -16.59 -14.72
CA SER A 373 -16.39 -17.04 -14.30
C SER A 373 -15.94 -16.35 -13.01
N ALA A 374 -16.21 -15.05 -12.85
CA ALA A 374 -15.88 -14.31 -11.63
C ALA A 374 -16.61 -14.87 -10.42
N LEU A 375 -17.91 -15.14 -10.53
CA LEU A 375 -18.71 -15.74 -9.47
C LEU A 375 -18.22 -17.14 -9.12
N ASP A 376 -17.91 -17.97 -10.11
CA ASP A 376 -17.46 -19.34 -9.88
C ASP A 376 -16.07 -19.37 -9.22
N GLN A 377 -15.14 -18.54 -9.68
CA GLN A 377 -13.82 -18.42 -9.06
C GLN A 377 -13.91 -17.82 -7.65
N HIS A 378 -14.79 -16.84 -7.42
CA HIS A 378 -15.06 -16.31 -6.09
C HIS A 378 -15.58 -17.41 -5.15
N LYS A 379 -16.60 -18.17 -5.57
CA LYS A 379 -17.14 -19.32 -4.81
C LYS A 379 -16.06 -20.35 -4.50
N LYS A 380 -15.19 -20.69 -5.47
CA LYS A 380 -14.07 -21.61 -5.25
C LYS A 380 -13.13 -21.10 -4.16
N MET A 381 -12.76 -19.81 -4.19
CA MET A 381 -11.91 -19.19 -3.16
C MET A 381 -12.61 -19.13 -1.79
N ILE A 382 -13.93 -18.90 -1.73
CA ILE A 382 -14.68 -18.95 -0.47
C ILE A 382 -14.72 -20.38 0.08
N LYS A 383 -14.95 -21.41 -0.76
CA LYS A 383 -14.95 -22.82 -0.32
C LYS A 383 -13.61 -23.23 0.30
N GLN A 384 -12.49 -22.67 -0.16
CA GLN A 384 -11.16 -22.90 0.42
C GLN A 384 -11.02 -22.36 1.86
N MET A 385 -11.93 -21.48 2.30
CA MET A 385 -11.97 -20.99 3.69
C MET A 385 -12.66 -21.96 4.66
N LYS A 386 -13.22 -23.07 4.15
CA LYS A 386 -13.83 -24.10 5.01
C LYS A 386 -12.77 -24.75 5.91
N GLY A 387 -13.06 -24.82 7.21
CA GLY A 387 -12.15 -25.40 8.20
C GLY A 387 -11.10 -24.42 8.74
N VAL A 388 -11.00 -23.20 8.20
CA VAL A 388 -10.12 -22.17 8.76
C VAL A 388 -10.64 -21.72 10.14
N PRO A 389 -9.80 -21.60 11.18
CA PRO A 389 -10.22 -21.16 12.51
C PRO A 389 -11.00 -19.83 12.50
N GLY A 390 -12.15 -19.83 13.16
CA GLY A 390 -13.08 -18.70 13.26
C GLY A 390 -14.12 -18.62 12.14
N VAL A 391 -14.01 -19.44 11.08
CA VAL A 391 -15.01 -19.45 9.99
C VAL A 391 -16.20 -20.30 10.39
N THR A 392 -17.38 -19.66 10.49
CA THR A 392 -18.64 -20.35 10.79
C THR A 392 -19.30 -20.88 9.52
N ALA A 393 -20.11 -21.94 9.64
CA ALA A 393 -20.86 -22.50 8.51
C ALA A 393 -21.83 -21.48 7.88
N GLU A 394 -22.44 -20.64 8.72
CA GLU A 394 -23.33 -19.55 8.30
C GLU A 394 -22.60 -18.52 7.43
N ARG A 395 -21.51 -17.91 7.92
CA ARG A 395 -20.73 -16.92 7.17
C ARG A 395 -20.12 -17.49 5.89
N LEU A 396 -19.72 -18.76 5.93
CA LEU A 396 -19.23 -19.45 4.75
C LEU A 396 -20.35 -19.57 3.69
N SER A 397 -21.56 -19.95 4.10
CA SER A 397 -22.73 -20.03 3.23
C SER A 397 -23.09 -18.66 2.62
N GLU A 398 -23.10 -17.61 3.44
CA GLU A 398 -23.34 -16.23 3.00
C GLU A 398 -22.29 -15.77 1.99
N GLY A 399 -21.01 -16.08 2.23
CA GLY A 399 -19.90 -15.74 1.33
C GLY A 399 -19.96 -16.45 -0.02
N LEU A 400 -20.62 -17.61 -0.13
CA LEU A 400 -20.84 -18.29 -1.41
C LEU A 400 -21.85 -17.57 -2.31
N SER A 401 -22.62 -16.63 -1.74
CA SER A 401 -23.62 -15.82 -2.42
C SER A 401 -23.27 -14.33 -2.30
N PRO A 402 -22.31 -13.83 -3.11
CA PRO A 402 -21.89 -12.44 -3.05
C PRO A 402 -23.05 -11.50 -3.37
N ARG A 403 -23.14 -10.39 -2.63
CA ARG A 403 -24.16 -9.34 -2.78
C ARG A 403 -23.60 -8.04 -3.33
N HIS A 404 -22.27 -7.91 -3.32
CA HIS A 404 -21.56 -6.72 -3.74
C HIS A 404 -20.44 -7.12 -4.70
N CYS A 405 -20.28 -6.38 -5.80
CA CYS A 405 -19.17 -6.49 -6.72
C CYS A 405 -18.37 -5.19 -6.70
N ALA A 406 -17.14 -5.25 -6.20
CA ALA A 406 -16.17 -4.16 -6.27
C ALA A 406 -15.37 -4.31 -7.56
N LEU A 407 -15.73 -3.50 -8.56
CA LEU A 407 -14.99 -3.35 -9.81
C LEU A 407 -13.84 -2.36 -9.55
N SER A 408 -12.83 -2.84 -8.83
CA SER A 408 -11.72 -2.02 -8.33
C SER A 408 -10.44 -2.81 -8.06
N LEU A 409 -10.31 -4.03 -8.59
CA LEU A 409 -9.21 -4.91 -8.24
C LEU A 409 -7.85 -4.37 -8.72
N VAL A 410 -7.76 -4.06 -10.02
CA VAL A 410 -6.58 -3.50 -10.69
C VAL A 410 -6.98 -3.05 -12.09
N GLY A 411 -6.19 -2.17 -12.70
CA GLY A 411 -6.46 -1.63 -14.02
C GLY A 411 -7.57 -0.58 -13.99
N GLU A 412 -8.18 -0.33 -15.15
CA GLU A 412 -9.26 0.64 -15.33
C GLU A 412 -10.53 -0.05 -15.85
N PRO A 413 -11.49 -0.39 -14.98
CA PRO A 413 -12.69 -1.14 -15.34
C PRO A 413 -13.52 -0.49 -16.44
N ILE A 414 -13.61 0.86 -16.45
CA ILE A 414 -14.45 1.59 -17.41
C ILE A 414 -13.89 1.54 -18.84
N MET A 415 -12.64 1.10 -19.00
CA MET A 415 -12.01 0.89 -20.30
C MET A 415 -12.62 -0.31 -21.06
N TYR A 416 -13.22 -1.26 -20.34
CA TYR A 416 -13.87 -2.42 -20.97
C TYR A 416 -15.07 -1.96 -21.83
N PRO A 417 -15.10 -2.26 -23.14
CA PRO A 417 -16.10 -1.73 -24.06
C PRO A 417 -17.54 -2.06 -23.67
N GLU A 418 -17.79 -3.24 -23.11
CA GLU A 418 -19.12 -3.73 -22.72
C GLU A 418 -19.39 -3.63 -21.20
N ILE A 419 -18.80 -2.62 -20.55
CA ILE A 419 -18.97 -2.41 -19.11
C ILE A 419 -20.44 -2.29 -18.68
N ASN A 420 -21.29 -1.71 -19.51
CA ASN A 420 -22.73 -1.59 -19.23
C ASN A 420 -23.41 -2.97 -19.20
N THR A 421 -23.14 -3.83 -20.18
CA THR A 421 -23.69 -5.19 -20.21
C THR A 421 -23.21 -5.99 -19.00
N LEU A 422 -21.94 -5.88 -18.64
CA LEU A 422 -21.37 -6.55 -17.46
C LEU A 422 -22.04 -6.10 -16.16
N VAL A 423 -22.30 -4.80 -16.02
CA VAL A 423 -23.01 -4.24 -14.86
C VAL A 423 -24.47 -4.69 -14.83
N ASP A 424 -25.16 -4.66 -15.97
CA ASP A 424 -26.55 -5.09 -16.09
C ASP A 424 -26.68 -6.57 -15.66
N GLU A 425 -25.75 -7.43 -16.07
CA GLU A 425 -25.69 -8.84 -15.64
C GLU A 425 -25.53 -9.01 -14.13
N LEU A 426 -24.71 -8.17 -13.48
CA LEU A 426 -24.56 -8.18 -12.02
C LEU A 426 -25.84 -7.71 -11.33
N HIS A 427 -26.49 -6.66 -11.85
CA HIS A 427 -27.74 -6.12 -11.29
C HIS A 427 -28.91 -7.07 -11.44
N GLN A 428 -29.04 -7.76 -12.58
CA GLN A 428 -30.06 -8.80 -12.79
C GLN A 428 -29.96 -9.91 -11.74
N ARG A 429 -28.74 -10.22 -11.28
CA ARG A 429 -28.47 -11.19 -10.20
C ARG A 429 -28.58 -10.59 -8.80
N ARG A 430 -29.05 -9.35 -8.68
CA ARG A 430 -29.18 -8.58 -7.43
C ARG A 430 -27.85 -8.37 -6.72
N ILE A 431 -26.77 -8.17 -7.47
CA ILE A 431 -25.45 -7.84 -6.96
C ILE A 431 -25.21 -6.34 -7.17
N SER A 432 -25.07 -5.57 -6.09
CA SER A 432 -24.77 -4.14 -6.20
C SER A 432 -23.35 -3.91 -6.73
N THR A 433 -23.12 -2.83 -7.49
CA THR A 433 -21.85 -2.57 -8.15
C THR A 433 -21.17 -1.30 -7.64
N PHE A 434 -19.87 -1.43 -7.34
CA PHE A 434 -19.01 -0.34 -6.89
C PHE A 434 -17.84 -0.23 -7.88
N LEU A 435 -17.89 0.75 -8.78
CA LEU A 435 -16.86 0.94 -9.81
C LEU A 435 -15.91 2.05 -9.38
N VAL A 436 -14.61 1.80 -9.47
CA VAL A 436 -13.56 2.81 -9.24
C VAL A 436 -12.91 3.15 -10.58
N THR A 437 -12.82 4.43 -10.90
CA THR A 437 -12.13 4.92 -12.11
C THR A 437 -11.12 6.00 -11.77
N ASN A 438 -10.06 6.09 -12.58
CA ASN A 438 -9.04 7.14 -12.51
C ASN A 438 -9.44 8.46 -13.21
N ALA A 439 -10.69 8.56 -13.69
CA ALA A 439 -11.23 9.73 -14.39
C ALA A 439 -10.45 10.11 -15.67
N GLN A 440 -9.85 9.12 -16.33
CA GLN A 440 -9.24 9.26 -17.65
C GLN A 440 -10.14 8.76 -18.78
N PHE A 441 -11.48 8.74 -18.63
CA PHE A 441 -12.42 8.39 -19.72
C PHE A 441 -13.78 9.09 -19.57
N PRO A 442 -13.89 10.43 -19.79
CA PRO A 442 -15.12 11.17 -19.56
C PRO A 442 -16.30 10.65 -20.42
N GLU A 443 -16.06 10.32 -21.68
CA GLU A 443 -17.09 9.75 -22.57
C GLU A 443 -17.65 8.40 -22.07
N LYS A 444 -16.78 7.60 -21.45
CA LYS A 444 -17.21 6.34 -20.83
C LYS A 444 -17.98 6.59 -19.53
N ILE A 445 -17.60 7.61 -18.75
CA ILE A 445 -18.37 8.04 -17.58
C ILE A 445 -19.75 8.54 -18.00
N ILE A 446 -19.87 9.34 -19.06
CA ILE A 446 -21.15 9.83 -19.57
C ILE A 446 -22.04 8.65 -19.98
N SER A 447 -21.51 7.73 -20.79
CA SER A 447 -22.27 6.58 -21.33
C SER A 447 -22.50 5.42 -20.35
N LEU A 448 -21.84 5.41 -19.18
CA LEU A 448 -22.05 4.39 -18.15
C LEU A 448 -23.51 4.42 -17.65
N LYS A 449 -24.20 3.30 -17.60
CA LYS A 449 -25.52 3.22 -16.97
C LYS A 449 -25.41 3.47 -15.46
N PRO A 450 -26.49 3.88 -14.78
CA PRO A 450 -26.49 4.02 -13.32
C PRO A 450 -25.97 2.76 -12.62
N ILE A 451 -25.01 2.93 -11.71
CA ILE A 451 -24.50 1.87 -10.86
C ILE A 451 -24.84 2.16 -9.40
N THR A 452 -24.56 1.22 -8.49
CA THR A 452 -24.89 1.44 -7.07
C THR A 452 -24.08 2.58 -6.47
N GLN A 453 -22.78 2.63 -6.76
CA GLN A 453 -21.91 3.71 -6.31
C GLN A 453 -20.68 3.86 -7.21
N LEU A 454 -20.48 5.05 -7.75
CA LEU A 454 -19.37 5.38 -8.64
C LEU A 454 -18.29 6.14 -7.89
N TYR A 455 -17.07 5.61 -7.91
CA TYR A 455 -15.91 6.22 -7.28
C TYR A 455 -14.98 6.82 -8.32
N VAL A 456 -14.45 7.99 -8.01
CA VAL A 456 -13.27 8.52 -8.67
C VAL A 456 -12.10 8.57 -7.71
N SER A 457 -10.97 8.06 -8.17
CA SER A 457 -9.68 8.23 -7.51
C SER A 457 -9.17 9.64 -7.80
N VAL A 458 -9.02 10.45 -6.75
CA VAL A 458 -8.59 11.84 -6.81
C VAL A 458 -7.25 11.94 -6.09
N ASP A 459 -6.19 11.53 -6.80
CA ASP A 459 -4.87 11.32 -6.21
C ASP A 459 -3.97 12.56 -6.30
N ALA A 460 -4.42 13.63 -6.94
CA ALA A 460 -3.78 14.94 -6.95
C ALA A 460 -4.81 16.06 -7.13
N ALA A 461 -4.51 17.24 -6.59
CA ALA A 461 -5.42 18.37 -6.67
C ALA A 461 -5.08 19.36 -7.80
N ASN A 462 -3.94 19.19 -8.47
CA ASN A 462 -3.48 20.05 -9.55
C ASN A 462 -2.76 19.24 -10.66
N LYS A 463 -2.56 19.89 -11.82
CA LYS A 463 -2.01 19.29 -13.04
C LYS A 463 -0.61 18.71 -12.85
N ASP A 464 0.27 19.44 -12.15
CA ASP A 464 1.67 19.04 -11.99
C ASP A 464 1.78 17.87 -11.02
N SER A 465 1.06 17.92 -9.90
CA SER A 465 0.99 16.82 -8.94
C SER A 465 0.38 15.57 -9.56
N MET A 466 -0.68 15.69 -10.36
CA MET A 466 -1.27 14.54 -11.08
C MET A 466 -0.28 13.92 -12.05
N LYS A 467 0.48 14.75 -12.78
CA LYS A 467 1.53 14.26 -13.67
C LYS A 467 2.62 13.51 -12.90
N ALA A 468 3.01 14.01 -11.74
CA ALA A 468 4.04 13.42 -10.90
C ALA A 468 3.58 12.09 -10.27
N ILE A 469 2.38 12.09 -9.67
CA ILE A 469 1.87 10.98 -8.87
C ILE A 469 1.16 9.92 -9.72
N ASP A 470 0.32 10.28 -10.69
CA ASP A 470 -0.49 9.34 -11.47
C ASP A 470 0.18 8.90 -12.76
N ARG A 471 1.13 9.68 -13.26
CA ARG A 471 1.86 9.44 -14.52
C ARG A 471 0.91 9.00 -15.65
N PRO A 472 -0.09 9.83 -15.98
CA PRO A 472 -1.09 9.49 -16.99
C PRO A 472 -0.47 9.39 -18.38
N LEU A 473 -1.03 8.53 -19.23
CA LEU A 473 -0.58 8.36 -20.61
C LEU A 473 -1.08 9.46 -21.55
N PHE A 474 -2.24 10.03 -21.26
CA PHE A 474 -2.86 11.09 -22.06
C PHE A 474 -2.08 12.41 -21.94
N GLY A 475 -2.02 13.20 -23.02
CA GLY A 475 -1.37 14.52 -22.97
C GLY A 475 -2.28 15.59 -22.37
N ASP A 476 -3.59 15.41 -22.55
CA ASP A 476 -4.73 16.19 -22.07
C ASP A 476 -5.35 15.59 -20.80
N PHE A 477 -4.54 14.88 -20.00
CA PHE A 477 -4.98 14.12 -18.83
C PHE A 477 -5.73 14.95 -17.78
N TRP A 478 -5.38 16.23 -17.64
CA TRP A 478 -5.96 17.12 -16.63
C TRP A 478 -7.32 17.63 -17.07
N GLU A 479 -7.43 18.04 -18.33
CA GLU A 479 -8.66 18.48 -18.96
C GLU A 479 -9.70 17.35 -18.91
N ARG A 480 -9.26 16.14 -19.29
CA ARG A 480 -10.04 14.90 -19.18
C ARG A 480 -10.49 14.56 -17.77
N PHE A 481 -9.63 14.76 -16.78
CA PHE A 481 -9.97 14.56 -15.38
C PHE A 481 -11.06 15.53 -14.94
N VAL A 482 -10.89 16.83 -15.23
CA VAL A 482 -11.88 17.86 -14.92
C VAL A 482 -13.22 17.59 -15.62
N ASP A 483 -13.20 17.18 -16.88
CA ASP A 483 -14.43 16.85 -17.62
C ASP A 483 -15.10 15.59 -17.08
N SER A 484 -14.32 14.62 -16.59
CA SER A 484 -14.86 13.47 -15.86
C SER A 484 -15.54 13.90 -14.56
N LEU A 485 -14.99 14.87 -13.81
CA LEU A 485 -15.64 15.40 -12.60
C LEU A 485 -16.97 16.08 -12.92
N LYS A 486 -17.03 16.85 -14.01
CA LYS A 486 -18.30 17.44 -14.49
C LYS A 486 -19.31 16.37 -14.90
N ALA A 487 -18.86 15.36 -15.65
CA ALA A 487 -19.72 14.26 -16.07
C ALA A 487 -20.33 13.49 -14.89
N LEU A 488 -19.61 13.36 -13.76
CA LEU A 488 -20.13 12.75 -12.54
C LEU A 488 -21.23 13.59 -11.90
N LYS A 489 -21.05 14.91 -11.85
CA LYS A 489 -22.06 15.85 -11.33
C LYS A 489 -23.38 15.72 -12.08
N ASP A 490 -23.29 15.61 -13.40
CA ASP A 490 -24.46 15.51 -14.27
C ASP A 490 -25.11 14.11 -14.23
N LYS A 491 -24.42 13.11 -13.66
CA LYS A 491 -24.85 11.71 -13.67
C LYS A 491 -26.01 11.38 -12.74
N GLN A 492 -26.36 12.30 -11.83
CA GLN A 492 -27.46 12.15 -10.86
C GLN A 492 -27.49 10.77 -10.17
N GLN A 493 -26.33 10.28 -9.76
CA GLN A 493 -26.20 9.02 -9.02
C GLN A 493 -25.22 9.19 -7.87
N ARG A 494 -25.18 8.19 -6.98
CA ARG A 494 -24.29 8.17 -5.82
C ARG A 494 -22.82 8.15 -6.26
N THR A 495 -22.11 9.23 -5.95
CA THR A 495 -20.72 9.48 -6.34
C THR A 495 -19.82 9.66 -5.12
N VAL A 496 -18.59 9.16 -5.22
CA VAL A 496 -17.60 9.23 -4.15
C VAL A 496 -16.27 9.69 -4.71
N TYR A 497 -15.68 10.70 -4.08
CA TYR A 497 -14.28 11.04 -4.34
C TYR A 497 -13.41 10.36 -3.31
N ARG A 498 -12.56 9.44 -3.75
CA ARG A 498 -11.57 8.81 -2.89
C ARG A 498 -10.23 9.49 -3.12
N LEU A 499 -9.74 10.17 -2.08
CA LEU A 499 -8.43 10.81 -2.09
C LEU A 499 -7.44 9.83 -1.48
N THR A 500 -6.51 9.33 -2.29
CA THR A 500 -5.39 8.51 -1.79
C THR A 500 -4.24 9.44 -1.42
N LEU A 501 -4.07 9.69 -0.13
CA LEU A 501 -3.02 10.59 0.36
C LEU A 501 -1.69 9.84 0.51
N VAL A 502 -0.66 10.32 -0.18
CA VAL A 502 0.71 9.83 -0.11
C VAL A 502 1.56 10.91 0.56
N LYS A 503 2.13 10.58 1.73
CA LYS A 503 2.97 11.49 2.51
C LYS A 503 4.14 11.99 1.65
N GLY A 504 4.33 13.31 1.64
CA GLY A 504 5.38 13.96 0.84
C GLY A 504 5.07 14.13 -0.65
N TRP A 505 3.86 13.79 -1.09
CA TRP A 505 3.41 13.99 -2.48
C TRP A 505 2.22 14.94 -2.57
N ASN A 506 1.09 14.60 -1.94
CA ASN A 506 -0.19 15.30 -2.15
C ASN A 506 -0.90 15.71 -0.85
N THR A 507 -0.28 15.47 0.31
CA THR A 507 -0.88 15.76 1.64
C THR A 507 -1.02 17.25 1.93
N GLU A 508 -0.29 18.12 1.25
CA GLU A 508 -0.28 19.58 1.47
C GLU A 508 -1.31 20.32 0.60
N GLU A 509 -2.01 19.62 -0.29
CA GLU A 509 -2.86 20.23 -1.33
C GLU A 509 -4.34 20.45 -0.91
N VAL A 510 -4.61 20.59 0.39
CA VAL A 510 -5.98 20.60 0.95
C VAL A 510 -6.88 21.65 0.27
N ASP A 511 -6.41 22.89 0.13
CA ASP A 511 -7.16 23.98 -0.52
C ASP A 511 -7.42 23.74 -2.01
N ALA A 512 -6.52 23.02 -2.68
CA ALA A 512 -6.69 22.67 -4.07
C ALA A 512 -7.74 21.54 -4.23
N TYR A 513 -7.76 20.55 -3.33
CA TYR A 513 -8.81 19.52 -3.34
C TYR A 513 -10.20 20.14 -3.14
N SER A 514 -10.33 21.14 -2.28
CA SER A 514 -11.61 21.85 -2.07
C SER A 514 -12.18 22.45 -3.36
N ARG A 515 -11.31 22.89 -4.30
CA ARG A 515 -11.75 23.42 -5.60
C ARG A 515 -12.32 22.32 -6.49
N LEU A 516 -11.76 21.11 -6.45
CA LEU A 516 -12.28 19.96 -7.20
C LEU A 516 -13.66 19.53 -6.73
N PHE A 517 -13.94 19.63 -5.42
CA PHE A 517 -15.27 19.34 -4.88
C PHE A 517 -16.34 20.29 -5.42
N SER A 518 -15.98 21.55 -5.66
CA SER A 518 -16.89 22.53 -6.26
C SER A 518 -17.20 22.23 -7.73
N ILE A 519 -16.30 21.53 -8.43
CA ILE A 519 -16.48 21.18 -9.84
C ILE A 519 -17.49 20.04 -9.97
N GLY A 520 -17.28 18.93 -9.27
CA GLY A 520 -18.10 17.74 -9.47
C GLY A 520 -19.09 17.39 -8.36
N ASN A 521 -19.08 18.10 -7.23
CA ASN A 521 -20.05 18.00 -6.14
C ASN A 521 -20.43 16.56 -5.72
N PRO A 522 -19.47 15.74 -5.28
CA PRO A 522 -19.72 14.35 -4.93
C PRO A 522 -20.58 14.22 -3.67
N ASP A 523 -21.32 13.11 -3.56
CA ASP A 523 -22.12 12.81 -2.35
C ASP A 523 -21.24 12.47 -1.14
N PHE A 524 -20.08 11.84 -1.39
CA PHE A 524 -19.14 11.41 -0.35
C PHE A 524 -17.71 11.75 -0.72
N VAL A 525 -16.91 12.05 0.30
CA VAL A 525 -15.46 12.17 0.18
C VAL A 525 -14.82 11.17 1.15
N GLU A 526 -14.04 10.24 0.62
CA GLU A 526 -13.22 9.30 1.38
C GLU A 526 -11.77 9.77 1.37
N ILE A 527 -11.23 10.15 2.53
CA ILE A 527 -9.81 10.48 2.67
C ILE A 527 -9.10 9.22 3.18
N LYS A 528 -8.19 8.69 2.38
CA LYS A 528 -7.50 7.44 2.68
C LYS A 528 -5.99 7.61 2.54
N GLY A 529 -5.25 7.38 3.61
CA GLY A 529 -3.79 7.25 3.53
C GLY A 529 -3.40 6.06 2.68
N VAL A 530 -2.37 6.21 1.84
CA VAL A 530 -1.82 5.10 1.09
C VAL A 530 -1.37 4.00 2.06
N THR A 531 -1.88 2.79 1.85
CA THR A 531 -1.39 1.61 2.57
C THR A 531 -0.38 0.95 1.66
N TYR A 532 0.92 1.16 1.93
CA TYR A 532 1.99 0.54 1.16
C TYR A 532 1.85 -1.00 1.28
N CYS A 533 1.77 -1.69 0.14
CA CYS A 533 1.57 -3.14 0.11
C CYS A 533 2.84 -3.92 -0.28
N GLY A 534 4.03 -3.31 -0.10
CA GLY A 534 5.35 -3.93 -0.33
C GLY A 534 6.11 -3.37 -1.53
N THR A 535 7.45 -3.48 -1.47
CA THR A 535 8.44 -3.31 -2.57
C THR A 535 8.51 -4.54 -3.45
#